data_AF-A0A0Q0BJD9-F1
#
_entry.id   AF-A0A0Q0BJD9-F1
#
_cell.length_a   1.000
_cell.length_b   1.000
_cell.length_c   1.000
_cell.angle_alpha   90.00
_cell.angle_beta   90.00
_cell.angle_gamma   90.00
#
_symmetry.space_group_name_H-M   'P 1'
#
loop_
_entity.id
_entity.type
_entity.pdbx_description
1 polymer ?
#
loop_
_entity_poly.entity_id
_entity_poly.type
_entity_poly.pdbx_seq_one_letter_code
_entity_poly.pdbx_strand_id
1 'polypeptide(L)'
;KAQLLTLTAPEMTVLLGGLRVLNINVGQSKHGVFTDKPETLTNDFFKNLLDMAVEWKATSGANDTFEARDRKTGEVKWTGSRVDLVFGSHAQLRAISEVYGSADAQERFVKDFVAVWTKVMNLDRFDLA
;
A
#
# COMPACT_ATOMS: atom_id res chain seq x y z
N LYS A 1 -3.95 14.11 -1.08
CA LYS A 1 -5.33 13.86 -1.58
C LYS A 1 -5.22 13.29 -2.98
N ALA A 2 -5.99 12.27 -3.38
CA ALA A 2 -6.10 11.91 -4.79
C ALA A 2 -7.19 12.79 -5.41
N GLN A 3 -6.78 13.89 -6.05
CA GLN A 3 -7.65 15.03 -6.32
C GLN A 3 -8.77 14.71 -7.33
N LEU A 4 -8.45 14.01 -8.42
CA LEU A 4 -9.41 13.72 -9.49
C LEU A 4 -10.44 12.65 -9.09
N LEU A 5 -10.03 11.67 -8.28
CA LEU A 5 -10.94 10.63 -7.76
C LEU A 5 -11.67 11.06 -6.48
N THR A 6 -11.53 12.32 -6.06
CA THR A 6 -12.16 12.87 -4.84
C THR A 6 -11.80 12.14 -3.55
N LEU A 7 -10.66 11.45 -3.50
CA LEU A 7 -10.24 10.65 -2.34
C LEU A 7 -9.41 11.46 -1.35
N THR A 8 -9.76 11.34 -0.08
CA THR A 8 -8.97 11.81 1.06
C THR A 8 -7.64 11.04 1.18
N ALA A 9 -6.72 11.53 2.02
CA ALA A 9 -5.45 10.82 2.25
C ALA A 9 -5.64 9.41 2.87
N PRO A 10 -6.54 9.20 3.87
CA PRO A 10 -6.84 7.86 4.36
C PRO A 10 -7.42 6.94 3.29
N GLU A 11 -8.42 7.40 2.54
CA GLU A 11 -9.06 6.62 1.46
C GLU A 11 -8.03 6.17 0.41
N MET A 12 -7.17 7.08 -0.05
CA MET A 12 -6.09 6.76 -0.99
C MET A 12 -5.11 5.74 -0.41
N THR A 13 -4.78 5.86 0.87
CA THR A 13 -3.83 4.96 1.56
C THR A 13 -4.37 3.54 1.61
N VAL A 14 -5.60 3.37 2.09
CA VAL A 14 -6.26 2.07 2.20
C VAL A 14 -6.43 1.43 0.83
N LEU A 15 -6.93 2.21 -0.15
CA LEU A 15 -7.14 1.71 -1.50
C LEU A 15 -5.83 1.18 -2.08
N LEU A 16 -4.73 1.92 -1.99
CA LEU A 16 -3.45 1.48 -2.54
C LEU A 16 -2.93 0.20 -1.84
N GLY A 17 -2.96 0.17 -0.50
CA GLY A 17 -2.51 -1.00 0.25
C GLY A 17 -3.29 -2.28 -0.11
N GLY A 18 -4.61 -2.15 -0.27
CA GLY A 18 -5.46 -3.28 -0.69
C GLY A 18 -5.22 -3.72 -2.13
N LEU A 19 -5.09 -2.80 -3.08
CA LEU A 19 -4.81 -3.16 -4.47
C LEU A 19 -3.44 -3.85 -4.64
N ARG A 20 -2.46 -3.50 -3.80
CA ARG A 20 -1.15 -4.16 -3.78
C ARG A 20 -1.23 -5.61 -3.34
N VAL A 21 -1.90 -5.92 -2.24
CA VAL A 21 -2.03 -7.31 -1.77
C VAL A 21 -2.94 -8.15 -2.68
N LEU A 22 -3.90 -7.51 -3.36
CA LEU A 22 -4.71 -8.16 -4.39
C LEU A 22 -3.96 -8.41 -5.70
N ASN A 23 -2.68 -8.00 -5.80
CA ASN A 23 -1.80 -8.32 -6.91
C ASN A 23 -2.35 -7.93 -8.31
N ILE A 24 -3.05 -6.79 -8.38
CA ILE A 24 -3.64 -6.27 -9.64
C ILE A 24 -2.70 -5.34 -10.42
N ASN A 25 -1.38 -5.45 -10.19
CA ASN A 25 -0.40 -4.60 -10.85
C ASN A 25 -0.36 -4.87 -12.36
N VAL A 26 -0.20 -3.81 -13.15
CA VAL A 26 -0.01 -3.90 -14.61
C VAL A 26 1.22 -4.75 -14.93
N GLY A 27 1.07 -5.65 -15.92
CA GLY A 27 2.15 -6.57 -16.32
C GLY A 27 2.58 -7.53 -15.22
N GLN A 28 1.73 -7.75 -14.20
CA GLN A 28 1.98 -8.69 -13.11
C GLN A 28 3.27 -8.36 -12.32
N SER A 29 3.65 -7.08 -12.31
CA SER A 29 4.79 -6.60 -11.55
C SER A 29 4.63 -6.90 -10.06
N LYS A 30 5.72 -7.33 -9.41
CA LYS A 30 5.76 -7.63 -7.98
C LYS A 30 6.02 -6.40 -7.10
N HIS A 31 6.17 -5.21 -7.70
CA HIS A 31 6.42 -4.00 -6.94
C HIS A 31 5.28 -3.67 -5.97
N GLY A 32 5.61 -3.49 -4.70
CA GLY A 32 4.63 -3.14 -3.67
C GLY A 32 3.79 -4.31 -3.17
N VAL A 33 3.92 -5.53 -3.72
CA VAL A 33 3.14 -6.70 -3.28
C VAL A 33 3.79 -7.30 -2.04
N PHE A 34 3.68 -6.60 -0.91
CA PHE A 34 4.32 -6.99 0.35
C PHE A 34 3.44 -7.98 1.13
N THR A 35 3.29 -9.19 0.60
CA THR A 35 2.56 -10.28 1.24
C THR A 35 2.96 -11.62 0.65
N ASP A 36 2.93 -12.67 1.48
CA ASP A 36 3.07 -14.06 1.05
C ASP A 36 1.75 -14.67 0.57
N LYS A 37 0.63 -13.95 0.73
CA LYS A 37 -0.73 -14.40 0.39
C LYS A 37 -1.38 -13.44 -0.60
N PRO A 38 -0.83 -13.32 -1.82
CA PRO A 38 -1.46 -12.49 -2.85
C PRO A 38 -2.91 -12.92 -3.09
N GLU A 39 -3.74 -11.97 -3.52
CA GLU A 39 -5.18 -12.17 -3.77
C GLU A 39 -6.02 -12.36 -2.48
N THR A 40 -5.39 -12.23 -1.31
CA THR A 40 -6.09 -12.16 -0.01
C THR A 40 -6.07 -10.72 0.50
N LEU A 41 -7.24 -10.16 0.84
CA LEU A 41 -7.33 -8.79 1.33
C LEU A 41 -6.86 -8.69 2.79
N THR A 42 -5.59 -8.34 2.99
CA THR A 42 -4.94 -8.19 4.31
C THR A 42 -4.26 -6.82 4.45
N ASN A 43 -3.99 -6.41 5.69
CA ASN A 43 -3.19 -5.22 5.98
C ASN A 43 -1.66 -5.46 5.90
N ASP A 44 -1.24 -6.54 5.24
CA ASP A 44 0.17 -6.95 5.16
C ASP A 44 1.06 -5.90 4.49
N PHE A 45 0.52 -5.17 3.50
CA PHE A 45 1.23 -4.05 2.87
C PHE A 45 1.82 -3.10 3.90
N PHE A 46 1.01 -2.65 4.87
CA PHE A 46 1.43 -1.70 5.90
C PHE A 46 2.35 -2.33 6.94
N LYS A 47 2.04 -3.56 7.37
CA LYS A 47 2.88 -4.30 8.33
C LYS A 47 4.30 -4.47 7.81
N ASN A 48 4.43 -4.92 6.56
CA ASN A 48 5.73 -5.17 5.95
C ASN A 48 6.45 -3.89 5.52
N LEU A 49 5.72 -2.84 5.13
CA LEU A 49 6.31 -1.53 4.83
C LEU A 49 6.92 -0.87 6.08
N LEU A 50 6.27 -1.03 7.23
CA LEU A 50 6.67 -0.41 8.49
C LEU A 50 7.60 -1.28 9.34
N ASP A 51 7.88 -2.51 8.91
CA ASP A 51 8.80 -3.41 9.61
C ASP A 51 10.23 -2.84 9.59
N MET A 52 10.71 -2.52 10.79
CA MET A 52 12.06 -1.99 10.98
C MET A 52 13.16 -3.04 10.79
N ALA A 53 12.82 -4.34 10.71
CA ALA A 53 13.77 -5.38 10.32
C ALA A 53 14.11 -5.33 8.81
N VAL A 54 13.35 -4.55 8.03
CA VAL A 54 13.59 -4.35 6.60
C VAL A 54 14.35 -3.03 6.38
N GLU A 55 15.31 -3.06 5.47
CA GLU A 55 16.02 -1.89 4.97
C GLU A 55 15.72 -1.71 3.49
N TRP A 56 15.36 -0.49 3.09
CA TRP A 56 15.06 -0.15 1.69
C TRP A 56 16.27 0.47 1.02
N LYS A 57 16.73 -0.12 -0.09
CA LYS A 57 17.84 0.38 -0.91
C LYS A 57 17.41 0.61 -2.35
N ALA A 58 17.77 1.75 -2.92
CA ALA A 58 17.51 2.02 -4.33
C ALA A 58 18.33 1.07 -5.21
N THR A 59 17.71 0.51 -6.24
CA THR A 59 18.36 -0.44 -7.18
C THR A 59 18.99 0.26 -8.38
N SER A 60 18.71 1.54 -8.59
CA SER A 60 19.30 2.34 -9.67
C SER A 60 19.47 3.79 -9.26
N GLY A 61 20.37 4.50 -9.93
CA GLY A 61 20.60 5.94 -9.68
C GLY A 61 19.38 6.83 -9.96
N ALA A 62 18.39 6.33 -10.71
CA ALA A 62 17.12 7.02 -10.94
C ALA A 62 16.20 7.01 -9.70
N ASN A 63 16.46 6.16 -8.70
CA ASN A 63 15.67 6.07 -7.46
C ASN A 63 14.16 5.86 -7.68
N ASP A 64 13.81 5.09 -8.73
CA ASP A 64 12.43 4.73 -9.05
C ASP A 64 12.03 3.35 -8.52
N THR A 65 13.02 2.48 -8.33
CA THR A 65 12.89 1.11 -7.84
C THR A 65 13.78 0.89 -6.63
N PHE A 66 13.28 0.09 -5.70
CA PHE A 66 13.90 -0.18 -4.40
C PHE A 66 13.74 -1.65 -4.04
N GLU A 67 14.76 -2.19 -3.39
CA GLU A 67 14.74 -3.50 -2.75
C GLU A 67 14.57 -3.35 -1.25
N ALA A 68 13.64 -4.12 -0.69
CA ALA A 68 13.52 -4.36 0.73
C ALA A 68 14.40 -5.56 1.09
N ARG A 69 15.42 -5.31 1.90
CA ARG A 69 16.37 -6.33 2.35
C ARG A 69 16.21 -6.58 3.84
N ASP A 70 16.31 -7.83 4.26
CA ASP A 70 16.44 -8.14 5.68
C ASP A 70 17.72 -7.51 6.24
N ARG A 71 17.61 -6.74 7.33
CA ARG A 71 18.77 -6.03 7.90
C ARG A 71 19.86 -6.95 8.43
N LYS A 72 19.52 -8.18 8.82
CA LYS A 72 20.47 -9.13 9.40
C LYS A 72 21.15 -9.96 8.32
N THR A 73 20.39 -10.46 7.35
CA THR A 73 20.91 -11.39 6.33
C THR A 73 21.30 -10.69 5.02
N GLY A 74 20.74 -9.50 4.74
CA GLY A 74 20.88 -8.81 3.46
C GLY A 74 20.03 -9.39 2.32
N GLU A 75 19.25 -10.44 2.58
CA GLU A 75 18.39 -11.10 1.60
C GLU A 75 17.28 -10.17 1.13
N VAL A 76 17.03 -10.15 -0.19
CA VAL A 76 15.94 -9.37 -0.79
C VAL A 76 14.61 -10.07 -0.50
N LYS A 77 13.75 -9.41 0.28
CA LYS A 77 12.39 -9.87 0.59
C LYS A 77 11.39 -9.35 -0.44
N TRP A 78 11.44 -8.05 -0.73
CA TRP A 78 10.45 -7.40 -1.60
C TRP A 78 11.10 -6.39 -2.54
N THR A 79 10.35 -5.96 -3.55
CA THR A 79 10.69 -4.80 -4.37
C THR A 79 9.55 -3.79 -4.33
N GLY A 80 9.87 -2.50 -4.39
CA GLY A 80 8.89 -1.42 -4.36
C GLY A 80 9.30 -0.26 -5.24
N SER A 81 8.35 0.59 -5.56
CA SER A 81 8.54 1.84 -6.27
C SER A 81 8.41 3.03 -5.31
N ARG A 82 8.68 4.25 -5.81
CA ARG A 82 8.44 5.50 -5.06
C ARG A 82 7.00 5.61 -4.56
N VAL A 83 6.05 5.13 -5.35
CA VAL A 83 4.62 5.18 -5.02
C VAL A 83 4.31 4.32 -3.79
N ASP A 84 5.06 3.24 -3.58
CA ASP A 84 4.87 2.36 -2.43
C ASP A 84 5.57 2.95 -1.19
N LEU A 85 6.80 3.42 -1.35
CA LEU A 85 7.63 3.91 -0.24
C LEU A 85 7.26 5.30 0.28
N VAL A 86 6.47 6.08 -0.47
CA VAL A 86 5.98 7.37 0.02
C VAL A 86 5.12 7.22 1.29
N PHE A 87 4.42 6.09 1.44
CA PHE A 87 3.61 5.77 2.61
C PHE A 87 4.46 5.46 3.85
N GLY A 88 5.72 5.09 3.68
CA GLY A 88 6.67 4.88 4.78
C GLY A 88 7.54 6.10 5.10
N SER A 89 7.63 7.08 4.20
CA SER A 89 8.57 8.22 4.30
C SER A 89 7.91 9.59 4.52
N HIS A 90 6.71 9.82 3.97
CA HIS A 90 6.01 11.09 4.17
C HIS A 90 5.26 11.08 5.51
N ALA A 91 5.62 11.96 6.45
CA ALA A 91 5.15 11.94 7.84
C ALA A 91 3.64 11.73 8.00
N GLN A 92 2.80 12.48 7.26
CA GLN A 92 1.34 12.33 7.34
C GLN A 92 0.83 10.98 6.80
N LEU A 93 1.40 10.48 5.70
CA LEU A 93 0.98 9.20 5.12
C LEU A 93 1.49 8.04 5.97
N ARG A 94 2.66 8.20 6.59
CA ARG A 94 3.21 7.27 7.56
C ARG A 94 2.31 7.14 8.78
N ALA A 95 1.83 8.25 9.34
CA ALA A 95 0.90 8.20 10.47
C ALA A 95 -0.38 7.42 10.14
N ILE A 96 -0.92 7.58 8.92
CA ILE A 96 -2.08 6.80 8.46
C ILE A 96 -1.70 5.33 8.27
N SER A 97 -0.52 5.05 7.72
CA SER A 97 -0.02 3.69 7.51
C SER A 97 0.19 2.96 8.85
N GLU A 98 0.63 3.65 9.90
CA GLU A 98 0.80 3.10 11.25
C GLU A 98 -0.54 2.68 11.86
N VAL A 99 -1.62 3.43 11.60
CA VAL A 99 -2.98 3.02 11.99
C VAL A 99 -3.35 1.71 11.32
N TYR A 100 -3.19 1.59 9.99
CA TYR A 100 -3.56 0.36 9.28
C TYR A 100 -2.57 -0.80 9.46
N GLY A 101 -1.32 -0.51 9.83
CA GLY A 101 -0.30 -1.52 10.15
C GLY A 101 -0.39 -2.07 11.57
N SER A 102 -1.25 -1.49 12.42
CA SER A 102 -1.46 -1.95 13.79
C SER A 102 -2.07 -3.37 13.84
N ALA A 103 -1.80 -4.10 14.91
CA ALA A 103 -2.17 -5.51 15.04
C ALA A 103 -3.69 -5.75 15.04
N ASP A 104 -4.46 -4.79 15.52
CA ASP A 104 -5.92 -4.78 15.64
C ASP A 104 -6.63 -4.14 14.42
N ALA A 105 -5.89 -3.64 13.44
CA ALA A 105 -6.45 -2.84 12.35
C ALA A 105 -7.01 -3.66 11.18
N GLN A 106 -6.91 -4.99 11.17
CA GLN A 106 -7.29 -5.84 10.03
C GLN A 106 -8.76 -5.68 9.65
N GLU A 107 -9.69 -5.76 10.62
CA GLU A 107 -11.13 -5.62 10.34
C GLU A 107 -11.46 -4.21 9.81
N ARG A 108 -10.88 -3.19 10.43
CA ARG A 108 -11.05 -1.79 10.01
C ARG A 108 -10.52 -1.57 8.60
N PHE A 109 -9.32 -2.08 8.30
CA PHE A 109 -8.72 -1.99 6.97
C PHE A 109 -9.63 -2.57 5.90
N VAL A 110 -10.19 -3.77 6.12
CA VAL A 110 -11.10 -4.41 5.16
C VAL A 110 -12.37 -3.57 4.94
N LYS A 111 -13.00 -3.09 6.02
CA LYS A 111 -14.19 -2.24 5.94
C LYS A 111 -13.91 -0.94 5.19
N ASP A 112 -12.84 -0.26 5.55
CA ASP A 112 -12.44 1.00 4.92
C ASP A 112 -12.08 0.79 3.43
N PHE A 113 -11.46 -0.35 3.09
CA PHE A 113 -11.14 -0.71 1.70
C PHE A 113 -12.40 -0.92 0.86
N VAL A 114 -13.37 -1.69 1.38
CA VAL A 114 -14.63 -1.94 0.68
C VAL A 114 -15.41 -0.64 0.50
N ALA A 115 -15.42 0.23 1.52
CA ALA A 115 -16.08 1.53 1.44
C ALA A 115 -15.47 2.42 0.36
N VAL A 116 -14.14 2.55 0.30
CA VAL A 116 -13.48 3.37 -0.74
C VAL A 116 -13.61 2.74 -2.12
N TRP A 117 -13.53 1.41 -2.24
CA TRP A 117 -13.77 0.71 -3.50
C TRP A 117 -15.18 1.02 -4.03
N THR A 118 -16.19 0.87 -3.18
CA THR A 118 -17.59 1.16 -3.53
C THR A 118 -17.79 2.62 -3.89
N LYS A 119 -17.13 3.55 -3.20
CA LYS A 119 -17.14 4.98 -3.55
C LYS A 119 -16.60 5.20 -4.96
N VAL A 120 -15.43 4.65 -5.29
CA VAL A 120 -14.80 4.81 -6.61
C VAL A 120 -15.68 4.23 -7.71
N MET A 121 -16.30 3.06 -7.48
CA MET A 121 -17.20 2.42 -8.44
C MET A 121 -18.49 3.18 -8.72
N ASN A 122 -18.86 4.17 -7.89
CA ASN A 122 -20.09 4.96 -8.06
C ASN A 122 -19.82 6.44 -8.40
N LEU A 123 -18.58 6.84 -8.73
CA LEU A 123 -18.25 8.24 -9.00
C LEU A 123 -18.97 8.84 -10.22
N ASP A 124 -19.48 8.02 -11.13
CA ASP A 124 -20.20 8.42 -12.34
C ASP A 124 -21.72 8.17 -12.27
N ARG A 125 -22.23 7.66 -11.15
CA ARG A 125 -23.65 7.35 -10.93
C ARG A 125 -24.50 8.59 -10.62
N PHE A 126 -24.44 9.58 -11.51
CA PHE A 126 -25.22 10.81 -11.42
C PHE A 126 -26.73 10.59 -11.51
N ASP A 127 -27.17 9.40 -11.93
CA ASP A 127 -28.57 8.97 -12.00
C ASP A 127 -29.20 8.64 -10.64
N LEU A 128 -28.39 8.46 -9.59
CA LEU A 128 -28.84 8.09 -8.23
C LEU A 128 -28.85 9.28 -7.24
N ALA A 129 -28.64 10.50 -7.73
CA ALA A 129 -28.50 11.72 -6.92
C ALA A 129 -29.83 12.37 -6.53
#